data_AF-A0A1I3N9A6-F1
#
_entry.id   AF-A0A1I3N9A6-F1
#
_cell.length_a   1.000
_cell.length_b   1.000
_cell.length_c   1.000
_cell.angle_alpha   90.00
_cell.angle_beta   90.00
_cell.angle_gamma   90.00
#
_symmetry.space_group_name_H-M   'P 1'
#
loop_
_entity.id
_entity.type
_entity.pdbx_description
1 polymer ?
#
loop_
_entity_poly.entity_id
_entity_poly.type
_entity_poly.pdbx_seq_one_letter_code
_entity_poly.pdbx_strand_id
1 'polypeptide(L)'
;MIENHGRKLFFHECMLEQMERLEAAAVRARRSDPEGYASNANVKLFTAVSRLVSETIPSDPSRPEYRLGMTMGAAFRHWRRAKIGRRFRVFFRYDSASRVIVFVWINDEQTLRCAGGRSDPYVVFGKMLSRGHPPDEWNALLAASKSEER
;
A
#
# COMPACT_ATOMS: atom_id res chain seq x y z
N MET A 1 -15.66 12.88 0.54
CA MET A 1 -15.45 11.55 1.19
C MET A 1 -15.73 10.42 0.20
N ILE A 2 -14.69 9.76 -0.33
CA ILE A 2 -14.89 8.53 -1.13
C ILE A 2 -15.27 7.40 -0.17
N GLU A 3 -16.56 7.12 -0.06
CA GLU A 3 -17.04 5.88 0.54
C GLU A 3 -17.01 4.80 -0.53
N ASN A 4 -16.02 3.91 -0.49
CA ASN A 4 -16.10 2.66 -1.25
C ASN A 4 -16.43 1.52 -0.28
N HIS A 5 -17.52 0.80 -0.57
CA HIS A 5 -18.11 -0.19 0.34
C HIS A 5 -18.41 0.34 1.77
N GLY A 6 -18.72 1.64 1.91
CA GLY A 6 -19.04 2.26 3.20
C GLY A 6 -17.85 2.39 4.16
N ARG A 7 -16.63 2.46 3.62
CA ARG A 7 -15.39 2.66 4.40
C ARG A 7 -14.72 3.97 4.06
N LYS A 8 -14.09 4.60 5.06
CA LYS A 8 -13.29 5.80 4.91
C LYS A 8 -11.86 5.42 4.57
N LEU A 9 -11.36 5.89 3.45
CA LEU A 9 -10.01 5.59 2.97
C LEU A 9 -9.08 6.77 3.27
N PHE A 10 -7.96 6.46 3.91
CA PHE A 10 -6.88 7.39 4.21
C PHE A 10 -5.58 6.88 3.61
N PHE A 11 -4.72 7.80 3.22
CA PHE A 11 -3.43 7.54 2.61
C PHE A 11 -2.36 8.32 3.35
N HIS A 12 -1.35 7.61 3.86
CA HIS A 12 -0.15 8.23 4.41
C HIS A 12 0.70 8.83 3.27
N GLU A 13 1.53 9.82 3.58
CA GLU A 13 2.38 10.46 2.57
C GLU A 13 3.31 9.47 1.84
N CYS A 14 3.89 8.49 2.56
CA CYS A 14 4.68 7.43 1.91
C CYS A 14 3.90 6.61 0.87
N MET A 15 2.58 6.49 1.01
CA MET A 15 1.75 5.81 0.00
C MET A 15 1.49 6.74 -1.18
N LEU A 16 1.13 8.00 -0.90
CA LEU A 16 0.84 9.01 -1.92
C LEU A 16 2.06 9.25 -2.82
N GLU A 17 3.25 9.42 -2.26
CA GLU A 17 4.48 9.61 -3.04
C GLU A 17 4.77 8.44 -3.98
N GLN A 18 4.52 7.20 -3.54
CA GLN A 18 4.72 6.02 -4.37
C GLN A 18 3.67 5.91 -5.47
N MET A 19 2.41 6.25 -5.15
CA MET A 19 1.33 6.32 -6.12
C MET A 19 1.60 7.36 -7.21
N GLU A 20 2.04 8.56 -6.83
CA GLU A 20 2.38 9.64 -7.79
C GLU A 20 3.54 9.24 -8.70
N ARG A 21 4.60 8.61 -8.16
CA ARG A 21 5.72 8.10 -8.97
C ARG A 21 5.26 7.03 -9.96
N LEU A 22 4.42 6.12 -9.50
CA LEU A 22 3.89 5.02 -10.29
C LEU A 22 2.92 5.52 -11.38
N GLU A 23 2.05 6.47 -11.05
CA GLU A 23 1.18 7.15 -12.00
C GLU A 23 2.00 7.86 -13.07
N ALA A 24 2.99 8.66 -12.69
CA ALA A 24 3.86 9.36 -13.63
C ALA A 24 4.60 8.39 -14.56
N ALA A 25 5.06 7.25 -14.05
CA ALA A 25 5.68 6.19 -14.86
C ALA A 25 4.67 5.54 -15.83
N ALA A 26 3.44 5.29 -15.39
CA ALA A 26 2.37 4.76 -16.23
C ALA A 26 1.94 5.76 -17.32
N VAL A 27 1.84 7.05 -17.00
CA VAL A 27 1.54 8.12 -17.97
C VAL A 27 2.65 8.25 -19.01
N ARG A 28 3.93 8.20 -18.59
CA ARG A 28 5.06 8.19 -19.53
C ARG A 28 5.01 6.99 -20.46
N ALA A 29 4.76 5.79 -19.92
CA ALA A 29 4.63 4.57 -20.72
C ALA A 29 3.47 4.64 -21.73
N ARG A 30 2.32 5.21 -21.32
CA ARG A 30 1.17 5.46 -22.21
C ARG A 30 1.51 6.41 -23.34
N ARG A 31 2.28 7.47 -23.07
CA ARG A 31 2.70 8.43 -24.08
C ARG A 31 3.75 7.86 -25.04
N SER A 32 4.66 7.01 -24.55
CA SER A 32 5.72 6.43 -25.37
C SER A 32 5.23 5.31 -26.30
N ASP A 33 4.16 4.62 -25.95
CA ASP A 33 3.59 3.52 -26.74
C ASP A 33 2.05 3.48 -26.62
N PRO A 34 1.31 4.38 -27.28
CA PRO A 34 -0.15 4.49 -27.11
C PRO A 34 -0.95 3.24 -27.53
N GLU A 35 -0.40 2.39 -28.39
CA GLU A 35 -1.06 1.16 -28.85
C GLU A 35 -0.70 -0.05 -27.97
N GLY A 36 0.54 -0.13 -27.47
CA GLY A 36 1.04 -1.26 -26.69
C GLY A 36 1.15 -1.03 -25.17
N TYR A 37 0.85 0.17 -24.66
CA TYR A 37 1.07 0.52 -23.25
C TYR A 37 0.41 -0.42 -22.25
N ALA A 38 -0.71 -1.05 -22.61
CA ALA A 38 -1.43 -1.98 -21.74
C ALA A 38 -0.55 -3.17 -21.31
N SER A 39 0.47 -3.50 -22.11
CA SER A 39 1.44 -4.54 -21.81
C SER A 39 2.54 -4.10 -20.82
N ASN A 40 2.75 -2.80 -20.64
CA ASN A 40 3.82 -2.21 -19.85
C ASN A 40 3.67 -2.51 -18.35
N ALA A 41 4.79 -2.84 -17.69
CA ALA A 41 4.81 -3.21 -16.28
C ALA A 41 4.31 -2.09 -15.34
N ASN A 42 4.69 -0.82 -15.59
CA ASN A 42 4.26 0.32 -14.77
C ASN A 42 2.76 0.57 -14.89
N VAL A 43 2.21 0.45 -16.10
CA VAL A 43 0.76 0.59 -16.34
C VAL A 43 -0.01 -0.52 -15.62
N LYS A 44 0.43 -1.77 -15.76
CA LYS A 44 -0.19 -2.92 -15.09
C LYS A 44 -0.12 -2.78 -13.58
N LEU A 45 1.04 -2.36 -13.04
CA LEU A 45 1.22 -2.17 -11.61
C LEU A 45 0.34 -1.04 -11.09
N PHE A 46 0.33 0.13 -11.72
CA PHE A 46 -0.55 1.24 -11.34
C PHE A 46 -2.00 0.81 -11.30
N THR A 47 -2.47 0.16 -12.38
CA THR A 47 -3.85 -0.32 -12.48
C THR A 47 -4.19 -1.34 -11.37
N ALA A 48 -3.27 -2.28 -11.09
CA ALA A 48 -3.44 -3.27 -10.03
C ALA A 48 -3.47 -2.64 -8.63
N VAL A 49 -2.61 -1.65 -8.36
CA VAL A 49 -2.57 -0.95 -7.07
C VAL A 49 -3.84 -0.11 -6.89
N SER A 50 -4.23 0.68 -7.90
CA SER A 50 -5.44 1.50 -7.85
C SER A 50 -6.67 0.66 -7.54
N ARG A 51 -6.86 -0.45 -8.26
CA ARG A 51 -7.98 -1.39 -7.99
C ARG A 51 -7.89 -2.06 -6.61
N LEU A 52 -6.68 -2.36 -6.16
CA LEU A 52 -6.48 -2.99 -4.86
C LEU A 52 -6.90 -2.05 -3.72
N VAL A 53 -6.52 -0.78 -3.78
CA VAL A 53 -6.80 0.20 -2.72
C VAL A 53 -8.19 0.82 -2.82
N SER A 54 -8.75 0.95 -4.03
CA SER A 54 -10.08 1.52 -4.21
C SER A 54 -11.18 0.50 -3.96
N GLU A 55 -11.05 -0.74 -4.45
CA GLU A 55 -12.15 -1.73 -4.46
C GLU A 55 -11.84 -2.95 -3.59
N THR A 56 -10.68 -3.59 -3.84
CA THR A 56 -10.45 -4.95 -3.36
C THR A 56 -10.28 -5.00 -1.84
N ILE A 57 -9.39 -4.18 -1.28
CA ILE A 57 -9.18 -4.08 0.16
C ILE A 57 -10.42 -3.48 0.86
N PRO A 58 -11.05 -2.41 0.34
CA PRO A 58 -12.29 -1.91 0.94
C PRO A 58 -13.47 -2.88 0.90
N SER A 59 -13.53 -3.84 -0.03
CA SER A 59 -14.57 -4.88 0.03
C SER A 59 -14.48 -5.71 1.33
N ASP A 60 -13.28 -6.15 1.69
CA ASP A 60 -13.00 -6.87 2.94
C ASP A 60 -11.50 -6.79 3.33
N PRO A 61 -11.10 -5.89 4.24
CA PRO A 61 -9.74 -5.76 4.74
C PRO A 61 -9.42 -6.78 5.84
N SER A 62 -10.41 -7.58 6.27
CA SER A 62 -10.25 -8.58 7.33
C SER A 62 -9.78 -9.94 6.82
N ARG A 63 -9.69 -10.11 5.50
CA ARG A 63 -9.26 -11.35 4.84
C ARG A 63 -8.00 -11.94 5.49
N PRO A 64 -8.00 -13.24 5.82
CA PRO A 64 -6.85 -13.89 6.46
C PRO A 64 -5.53 -13.75 5.67
N GLU A 65 -5.59 -13.70 4.34
CA GLU A 65 -4.44 -13.53 3.46
C GLU A 65 -3.65 -12.23 3.69
N TYR A 66 -4.32 -11.20 4.23
CA TYR A 66 -3.71 -9.92 4.56
C TYR A 66 -2.96 -9.92 5.87
N ARG A 67 -3.11 -10.96 6.70
CA ARG A 67 -2.40 -11.05 7.98
C ARG A 67 -0.91 -11.29 7.75
N LEU A 68 -0.07 -10.56 8.48
CA LEU A 68 1.38 -10.77 8.50
C LEU A 68 1.79 -12.00 9.33
N GLY A 69 0.98 -12.40 10.31
CA GLY A 69 1.36 -13.43 11.27
C GLY A 69 2.54 -12.98 12.12
N MET A 70 3.58 -13.81 12.22
CA MET A 70 4.81 -13.50 12.96
C MET A 70 5.93 -12.92 12.10
N THR A 71 5.70 -12.65 10.82
CA THR A 71 6.75 -12.21 9.87
C THR A 71 7.51 -10.96 10.33
N MET A 72 6.86 -10.05 11.06
CA MET A 72 7.51 -8.87 11.63
C MET A 72 7.57 -8.92 13.17
N GLY A 73 7.17 -10.02 13.80
CA GLY A 73 7.03 -10.13 15.25
C GLY A 73 5.64 -9.73 15.77
N ALA A 74 5.39 -10.04 17.04
CA ALA A 74 4.05 -9.89 17.65
C ALA A 74 3.59 -8.43 17.75
N ALA A 75 4.52 -7.50 17.90
CA ALA A 75 4.23 -6.07 18.01
C ALA A 75 3.56 -5.49 16.76
N PHE A 76 3.80 -6.07 15.57
CA PHE A 76 3.27 -5.53 14.30
C PHE A 76 2.07 -6.32 13.75
N ARG A 77 1.39 -7.10 14.59
CA ARG A 77 0.24 -7.93 14.18
C ARG A 77 -0.98 -7.11 13.75
N HIS A 78 -1.07 -5.84 14.13
CA HIS A 78 -2.12 -4.93 13.66
C HIS A 78 -1.93 -4.51 12.19
N TRP A 79 -0.72 -4.60 11.66
CA TRP A 79 -0.47 -4.34 10.25
C TRP A 79 -1.03 -5.44 9.35
N ARG A 80 -1.40 -5.04 8.14
CA ARG A 80 -1.87 -5.90 7.07
C ARG A 80 -1.03 -5.70 5.83
N ARG A 81 -0.99 -6.73 5.00
CA ARG A 81 -0.21 -6.78 3.76
C ARG A 81 -0.97 -7.49 2.66
N ALA A 82 -1.36 -6.74 1.64
CA ALA A 82 -1.89 -7.30 0.41
C ALA A 82 -0.75 -7.53 -0.59
N LYS A 83 -0.86 -8.56 -1.44
CA LYS A 83 0.18 -8.93 -2.42
C LYS A 83 -0.32 -8.63 -3.83
N ILE A 84 0.55 -8.02 -4.65
CA ILE A 84 0.36 -7.90 -6.10
C ILE A 84 1.45 -8.73 -6.77
N GLY A 85 1.06 -9.89 -7.29
CA GLY A 85 1.98 -10.89 -7.80
C GLY A 85 3.03 -11.31 -6.76
N ARG A 86 4.25 -11.58 -7.23
CA ARG A 86 5.36 -12.03 -6.37
C ARG A 86 6.25 -10.91 -5.85
N ARG A 87 6.11 -9.67 -6.33
CA ARG A 87 7.07 -8.58 -6.11
C ARG A 87 6.55 -7.44 -5.24
N PHE A 88 5.26 -7.13 -5.31
CA PHE A 88 4.73 -5.93 -4.67
C PHE A 88 3.82 -6.28 -3.50
N ARG A 89 3.91 -5.44 -2.46
CA ARG A 89 3.19 -5.54 -1.20
C ARG A 89 2.69 -4.15 -0.84
N VAL A 90 1.40 -4.05 -0.62
CA VAL A 90 0.77 -2.86 -0.04
C VAL A 90 0.55 -3.13 1.44
N PHE A 91 1.13 -2.27 2.28
CA PHE A 91 0.96 -2.28 3.73
C PHE A 91 -0.11 -1.29 4.14
N PHE A 92 -1.01 -1.73 5.00
CA PHE A 92 -2.14 -0.94 5.47
C PHE A 92 -2.54 -1.36 6.88
N ARG A 93 -3.32 -0.50 7.54
CA ARG A 93 -3.99 -0.79 8.80
C ARG A 93 -5.46 -0.45 8.65
N TYR A 94 -6.32 -1.07 9.44
CA TYR A 94 -7.74 -0.73 9.44
C TYR A 94 -8.31 -0.88 10.84
N ASP A 95 -9.41 -0.19 11.08
CA ASP A 95 -10.26 -0.35 12.25
C ASP A 95 -11.68 -0.68 11.80
N SER A 96 -12.18 -1.84 12.25
CA SER A 96 -13.51 -2.32 11.89
C SER A 96 -14.61 -1.45 12.50
N ALA A 97 -14.39 -0.92 13.71
CA ALA A 97 -15.42 -0.19 14.45
C ALA A 97 -15.72 1.16 13.77
N SER A 98 -14.68 1.92 13.42
CA SER A 98 -14.80 3.20 12.71
C SER A 98 -14.94 3.06 11.19
N ARG A 99 -14.82 1.84 10.63
CA ARG A 99 -14.81 1.55 9.19
C ARG A 99 -13.73 2.35 8.43
N VAL A 100 -12.57 2.54 9.05
CA VAL A 100 -11.45 3.29 8.48
C VAL A 100 -10.37 2.34 7.99
N ILE A 101 -9.82 2.61 6.81
CA ILE A 101 -8.62 1.96 6.27
C ILE A 101 -7.57 3.04 6.03
N VAL A 102 -6.36 2.80 6.49
CA VAL A 102 -5.19 3.63 6.21
C VAL A 102 -4.19 2.84 5.38
N PHE A 103 -3.98 3.26 4.13
CA PHE A 103 -2.94 2.75 3.25
C PHE A 103 -1.66 3.52 3.48
N VAL A 104 -0.56 2.80 3.70
CA VAL A 104 0.61 3.42 4.30
C VAL A 104 1.85 3.35 3.43
N TRP A 105 2.07 2.22 2.77
CA TRP A 105 3.24 2.07 1.92
C TRP A 105 3.09 0.94 0.91
N ILE A 106 3.67 1.12 -0.28
CA ILE A 106 3.91 0.06 -1.25
C ILE A 106 5.42 -0.02 -1.53
N ASN A 107 5.96 -1.23 -1.58
CA ASN A 107 7.36 -1.42 -1.95
C ASN A 107 7.57 -1.19 -3.46
N ASP A 108 8.72 -0.65 -3.85
CA ASP A 108 9.08 -0.35 -5.24
C ASP A 108 9.67 -1.56 -6.01
N GLU A 109 10.08 -1.35 -7.26
CA GLU A 109 10.77 -2.37 -8.07
C GLU A 109 12.19 -2.69 -7.58
N GLN A 110 12.86 -1.73 -6.93
CA GLN A 110 14.25 -1.86 -6.46
C GLN A 110 14.35 -2.68 -5.17
N THR A 111 13.26 -2.77 -4.41
CA THR A 111 13.04 -3.68 -3.29
C THR A 111 12.79 -5.11 -3.80
N LEU A 112 13.73 -5.64 -4.57
CA LEU A 112 13.75 -7.03 -4.97
C LEU A 112 13.81 -7.91 -3.71
N ARG A 113 12.86 -8.85 -3.61
CA ARG A 113 12.73 -9.78 -2.50
C ARG A 113 13.97 -10.67 -2.41
N CYS A 114 14.92 -10.27 -1.60
CA CYS A 114 15.90 -11.15 -0.97
C CYS A 114 15.40 -11.35 0.47
N ALA A 115 14.86 -12.53 0.80
CA ALA A 115 14.28 -12.76 2.12
C ALA A 115 15.33 -12.52 3.22
N GLY A 116 15.07 -11.61 4.15
CA GLY A 116 16.02 -11.19 5.19
C GLY A 116 17.12 -10.22 4.71
N GLY A 117 17.13 -9.86 3.41
CA GLY A 117 18.05 -8.89 2.84
C GLY A 117 17.66 -7.44 3.15
N ARG A 118 18.59 -6.50 2.91
CA ARG A 118 18.36 -5.06 3.14
C ARG A 118 17.20 -4.47 2.33
N SER A 119 16.85 -5.11 1.22
CA SER A 119 15.77 -4.74 0.30
C SER A 119 14.48 -5.52 0.52
N ASP A 120 14.41 -6.40 1.54
CA ASP A 120 13.19 -7.13 1.86
C ASP A 120 12.08 -6.15 2.30
N PRO A 121 10.87 -6.23 1.74
CA PRO A 121 9.79 -5.31 2.10
C PRO A 121 9.44 -5.28 3.59
N TYR A 122 9.55 -6.40 4.32
CA TYR A 122 9.28 -6.42 5.77
C TYR A 122 10.43 -5.79 6.57
N VAL A 123 11.67 -5.96 6.12
CA VAL A 123 12.85 -5.32 6.74
C VAL A 123 12.80 -3.81 6.52
N VAL A 124 12.48 -3.37 5.31
CA VAL A 124 12.34 -1.94 4.98
C VAL A 124 11.18 -1.34 5.76
N PHE A 125 10.00 -1.96 5.74
CA PHE A 125 8.83 -1.48 6.48
C PHE A 125 9.08 -1.46 7.99
N GLY A 126 9.74 -2.48 8.55
CA GLY A 126 10.11 -2.50 9.97
C GLY A 126 11.06 -1.35 10.34
N LYS A 127 12.02 -1.02 9.48
CA LYS A 127 12.90 0.14 9.67
C LYS A 127 12.14 1.47 9.57
N MET A 128 11.19 1.57 8.65
CA MET A 128 10.30 2.74 8.54
C MET A 128 9.51 2.95 9.84
N LEU A 129 8.90 1.89 10.36
CA LEU A 129 8.17 1.92 11.65
C LEU A 129 9.10 2.29 12.82
N SER A 130 10.32 1.75 12.88
CA SER A 130 11.28 2.12 13.95
C SER A 130 11.70 3.59 13.92
N ARG A 131 11.55 4.25 12.77
CA ARG A 131 11.82 5.69 12.60
C ARG A 131 10.58 6.55 12.86
N GLY A 132 9.43 5.93 13.18
CA GLY A 132 8.16 6.61 13.38
C GLY A 132 7.54 7.17 12.10
N HIS A 133 7.98 6.68 10.94
CA HIS A 133 7.53 7.18 9.64
C HIS A 133 7.31 6.02 8.66
N PRO A 134 6.09 5.45 8.62
CA PRO A 134 4.85 5.94 9.22
C PRO A 134 4.76 5.74 10.74
N PRO A 135 3.90 6.48 11.46
CA PRO A 135 3.60 6.21 12.86
C PRO A 135 2.97 4.82 13.05
N ASP A 136 3.39 4.11 14.10
CA ASP A 136 2.81 2.80 14.46
C ASP A 136 1.50 2.93 15.24
N GLU A 137 1.32 4.01 16.02
CA GLU A 137 0.12 4.24 16.82
C GLU A 137 -1.06 4.74 15.98
N TRP A 138 -2.27 4.26 16.29
CA TRP A 138 -3.44 4.45 15.42
C TRP A 138 -3.82 5.93 15.24
N ASN A 139 -3.93 6.67 16.34
CA ASN A 139 -4.33 8.08 16.29
C ASN A 139 -3.28 8.95 15.60
N ALA A 140 -1.99 8.66 15.84
CA ALA A 140 -0.88 9.34 15.16
C ALA A 140 -0.86 9.03 13.66
N LEU A 141 -1.12 7.76 13.30
CA LEU A 141 -1.20 7.33 11.91
C LEU A 141 -2.36 8.02 11.17
N LEU A 142 -3.54 8.12 11.79
CA LEU A 142 -4.68 8.83 11.21
C LEU A 142 -4.39 10.31 11.04
N ALA A 143 -3.79 10.97 12.03
CA ALA A 143 -3.42 12.38 11.95
C ALA A 143 -2.38 12.66 10.86
N ALA A 144 -1.47 11.71 10.61
CA ALA A 144 -0.47 11.78 9.56
C ALA A 144 -0.98 11.35 8.17
N SER A 145 -2.25 10.95 8.05
CA SER A 145 -2.82 10.45 6.81
C SER A 145 -3.88 11.40 6.26
N LYS A 146 -3.99 11.44 4.92
CA LYS A 146 -4.96 12.27 4.22
C LYS A 146 -6.11 11.40 3.75
N SER A 147 -7.35 11.82 3.98
CA SER A 147 -8.48 11.26 3.22
C SER A 147 -8.37 11.79 1.80
N GLU A 148 -8.41 10.93 0.79
CA GLU A 148 -8.51 11.40 -0.59
C GLU A 148 -9.83 12.17 -0.74
N GLU A 149 -9.70 13.49 -0.69
CA GLU A 149 -10.62 14.45 -1.26
C GLU A 149 -9.76 15.21 -2.26
N ARG A 150 -9.58 14.61 -3.44
CA ARG A 150 -9.05 15.33 -4.58
C ARG A 150 -10.20 16.04 -5.28
#